data_AF-A0A2E0M7Z7-F1
#
_entry.id   AF-A0A2E0M7Z7-F1
#
_cell.length_a   1.000
_cell.length_b   1.000
_cell.length_c   1.000
_cell.angle_alpha   90.00
_cell.angle_beta   90.00
_cell.angle_gamma   90.00
#
_symmetry.space_group_name_H-M   'P 1'
#
loop_
_entity.id
_entity.type
_entity.pdbx_description
1 polymer ?
#
loop_
_entity_poly.entity_id
_entity_poly.type
_entity_poly.pdbx_seq_one_letter_code
_entity_poly.pdbx_strand_id
1 'polypeptide(L)'
;MLYLYKKTGELLEVVSQHGEGIKMCQNSEEEVIYADEEDLVPQLDATNEKIRTEERLTAELKAEGADPAKPTARESFPIDTRININTASARQIADHLPGVGLKTARDIKDLQTSCSGERFQNLEQLKAIKRVDWETIFEENLVRVN
;
A
#
# COMPACT_ATOMS: atom_id res chain seq x y z
N MET A 1 6.88 -19.89 12.39
CA MET A 1 7.84 -20.67 13.24
C MET A 1 9.02 -19.76 13.53
N LEU A 2 9.40 -19.59 14.80
CA LEU A 2 10.37 -18.57 15.18
C LEU A 2 11.79 -19.10 15.23
N TYR A 3 12.72 -18.26 14.78
CA TYR A 3 14.15 -18.49 14.77
C TYR A 3 14.83 -17.35 15.52
N LEU A 4 15.71 -17.67 16.45
CA LEU A 4 16.59 -16.71 17.07
C LEU A 4 17.76 -16.42 16.14
N TYR A 5 17.91 -15.17 15.74
CA TYR A 5 19.04 -14.73 14.94
C TYR A 5 20.26 -14.55 15.83
N LYS A 6 21.33 -15.31 15.60
CA LYS A 6 22.52 -15.31 16.48
C LYS A 6 23.22 -13.95 16.56
N LYS A 7 23.16 -13.14 15.49
CA LYS A 7 23.89 -11.87 15.40
C LYS A 7 23.23 -10.75 16.21
N THR A 8 21.90 -10.69 16.27
CA THR A 8 21.18 -9.64 17.01
C THR A 8 20.48 -10.17 18.26
N GLY A 9 20.31 -11.48 18.40
CA GLY A 9 19.54 -12.09 19.49
C GLY A 9 18.03 -11.90 19.36
N GLU A 10 17.55 -11.47 18.19
CA GLU A 10 16.13 -11.22 17.93
C GLU A 10 15.41 -12.46 17.41
N LEU A 11 14.11 -12.53 17.71
CA LEU A 11 13.22 -13.56 17.18
C LEU A 11 12.69 -13.14 15.82
N LEU A 12 12.95 -13.98 14.84
CA LEU A 12 12.62 -13.80 13.45
C LEU A 12 11.68 -14.91 12.97
N GLU A 13 10.66 -14.55 12.21
CA GLU A 13 9.82 -15.51 11.51
C GLU A 13 10.27 -15.64 10.05
N VAL A 14 10.56 -16.85 9.59
CA VAL A 14 10.94 -17.07 8.18
C VAL A 14 9.69 -16.97 7.31
N VAL A 15 9.66 -15.98 6.42
CA VAL A 15 8.55 -15.71 5.50
C VAL A 15 8.78 -16.35 4.13
N SER A 16 10.02 -16.30 3.63
CA SER A 16 10.36 -16.84 2.31
C SER A 16 11.84 -17.20 2.22
N GLN A 17 12.21 -18.02 1.24
CA GLN A 17 13.61 -18.35 0.93
C GLN A 17 14.05 -17.56 -0.29
N HIS A 18 15.19 -16.87 -0.20
CA HIS A 18 15.74 -16.08 -1.30
C HIS A 18 17.08 -16.68 -1.74
N GLY A 19 17.06 -17.52 -2.79
CA GLY A 19 18.27 -18.16 -3.31
C GLY A 19 18.83 -19.29 -2.43
N GLU A 20 20.09 -19.66 -2.66
CA GLU A 20 20.81 -20.65 -1.86
C GLU A 20 21.34 -20.01 -0.57
N GLY A 21 20.90 -20.54 0.58
CA GLY A 21 21.45 -20.20 1.90
C GLY A 21 20.84 -18.99 2.61
N ILE A 22 20.15 -18.09 1.91
CA ILE A 22 19.57 -16.86 2.50
C ILE A 22 18.07 -17.04 2.73
N LYS A 23 17.63 -16.81 3.97
CA LYS A 23 16.22 -16.76 4.35
C LYS A 23 15.77 -15.33 4.55
N MET A 24 14.61 -15.04 3.99
CA MET A 24 13.87 -13.80 4.21
C MET A 24 13.04 -13.98 5.47
N CYS A 25 13.39 -13.22 6.49
CA CYS A 25 12.82 -13.27 7.81
C CYS A 25 12.09 -11.96 8.13
N GLN A 26 11.07 -12.02 8.97
CA GLN A 26 10.34 -10.86 9.45
C GLN A 26 10.45 -10.78 10.98
N ASN A 27 10.74 -9.59 11.51
CA ASN A 27 10.79 -9.36 12.96
C ASN A 27 9.38 -9.03 13.52
N SER A 28 9.28 -8.81 14.83
CA SER A 28 8.01 -8.45 15.49
C SER A 28 7.46 -7.07 15.07
N GLU A 29 8.26 -6.25 14.36
CA GLU A 29 7.90 -4.92 13.85
C GLU A 29 7.56 -4.95 12.35
N GLU A 30 7.33 -6.14 11.79
CA GLU A 30 7.02 -6.40 10.39
C GLU A 30 8.13 -6.03 9.38
N GLU A 31 9.34 -5.70 9.84
CA GLU A 31 10.48 -5.40 8.97
C GLU A 31 11.12 -6.68 8.42
N VAL A 32 11.49 -6.63 7.15
CA VAL A 32 12.13 -7.73 6.44
C VAL A 32 13.63 -7.70 6.63
N ILE A 33 14.19 -8.78 7.15
CA ILE A 33 15.62 -9.00 7.35
C ILE A 33 16.03 -10.24 6.55
N TYR A 34 17.12 -10.12 5.80
CA TYR A 34 17.74 -11.26 5.12
C TYR A 34 18.82 -11.83 6.04
N ALA A 35 18.66 -13.09 6.43
CA ALA A 35 19.57 -13.79 7.32
C ALA A 35 20.00 -15.12 6.71
N ASP A 36 21.29 -15.46 6.86
CA ASP A 36 21.81 -16.76 6.46
C ASP A 36 21.21 -17.88 7.33
N GLU A 37 20.92 -19.03 6.72
CA GLU A 37 20.33 -20.19 7.41
C GLU A 37 21.19 -20.66 8.60
N GLU A 38 22.51 -20.55 8.49
CA GLU A 38 23.46 -20.98 9.53
C GLU A 38 23.40 -20.11 10.81
N ASP A 39 22.93 -18.87 10.67
CA ASP A 39 22.80 -17.90 11.75
C ASP A 39 21.40 -17.93 12.42
N LEU A 40 20.48 -18.77 11.93
CA LEU A 40 19.13 -18.91 12.45
C LEU A 40 19.00 -20.16 13.32
N VAL A 41 18.77 -19.98 14.62
CA VAL A 41 18.54 -21.10 15.56
C VAL A 41 17.04 -21.26 15.78
N PRO A 42 16.42 -22.40 15.43
CA PRO A 42 15.00 -22.61 15.72
C PRO A 42 14.76 -22.58 17.23
N GLN A 43 13.94 -21.62 17.70
CA GLN A 43 13.54 -21.56 19.10
C GLN A 43 12.17 -22.19 19.30
N LEU A 44 12.21 -23.45 19.73
CA LEU A 44 11.05 -24.29 20.00
C LEU A 44 10.27 -23.81 21.24
N ASP A 45 10.95 -23.28 22.27
CA ASP A 45 10.32 -22.73 23.47
C ASP A 45 9.48 -21.48 23.17
N ALA A 46 10.05 -20.50 22.45
CA ALA A 46 9.31 -19.30 22.04
C ALA A 46 8.17 -19.61 21.06
N THR A 47 8.34 -20.63 20.21
CA THR A 47 7.28 -21.09 19.30
C THR A 47 6.11 -21.73 20.06
N ASN A 48 6.37 -22.53 21.10
CA ASN A 48 5.31 -23.12 21.92
C ASN A 48 4.58 -22.08 22.80
N GLU A 49 5.28 -21.06 23.28
CA GLU A 49 4.68 -19.99 24.09
C GLU A 49 3.80 -19.06 23.24
N LYS A 50 4.19 -18.75 22.00
CA LYS A 50 3.30 -18.06 21.04
C LYS A 50 2.05 -18.86 20.73
N ILE A 51 2.18 -20.17 20.46
CA ILE A 51 1.01 -21.05 20.18
C ILE A 51 0.05 -21.04 21.37
N ARG A 52 0.54 -21.21 22.60
CA ARG A 52 -0.32 -21.16 23.80
C ARG A 52 -0.99 -19.81 24.02
N THR A 53 -0.29 -18.72 23.69
CA THR A 53 -0.81 -17.35 23.83
C THR A 53 -1.85 -17.04 22.75
N GLU A 54 -1.63 -17.48 21.51
CA GLU A 54 -2.59 -17.39 20.41
C GLU A 54 -3.84 -18.23 20.69
N GLU A 55 -3.71 -19.45 21.22
CA GLU A 55 -4.87 -20.27 21.60
C GLU A 55 -5.71 -19.60 22.70
N ARG A 56 -5.05 -18.97 23.69
CA ARG A 56 -5.73 -18.21 24.74
C ARG A 56 -6.42 -16.95 24.20
N LEU A 57 -5.71 -16.14 23.42
CA LEU A 57 -6.29 -14.94 22.80
C LEU A 57 -7.45 -15.30 21.87
N THR A 58 -7.31 -16.37 21.09
CA THR A 58 -8.36 -16.86 20.18
C THR A 58 -9.59 -17.34 20.95
N ALA A 59 -9.40 -17.96 22.12
CA ALA A 59 -10.51 -18.35 22.98
C ALA A 59 -11.21 -17.14 23.63
N GLU A 60 -10.46 -16.12 24.05
CA GLU A 60 -11.00 -14.87 24.60
C GLU A 60 -11.75 -14.05 23.53
N LEU A 61 -11.18 -13.90 22.32
CA LEU A 61 -11.82 -13.25 21.16
C LEU A 61 -13.12 -13.94 20.72
N LYS A 62 -13.18 -15.27 20.81
CA LYS A 62 -14.37 -16.06 20.48
C LYS A 62 -15.47 -15.95 21.55
N ALA A 63 -15.10 -15.68 22.81
CA ALA A 63 -16.03 -15.43 23.90
C ALA A 63 -16.61 -14.01 23.86
N GLU A 64 -15.89 -13.04 23.29
CA GLU A 64 -16.33 -11.65 23.13
C GLU A 64 -17.30 -11.44 21.94
N GLY A 65 -17.66 -12.51 21.21
CA GLY A 65 -18.66 -12.43 20.13
C GLY A 65 -18.19 -11.68 18.89
N ALA A 66 -16.88 -11.43 18.76
CA ALA A 66 -16.29 -11.01 17.51
C ALA A 66 -16.20 -12.24 16.59
N ASP A 67 -17.21 -12.42 15.73
CA ASP A 67 -17.05 -13.26 14.55
C ASP A 67 -15.74 -12.83 13.87
N PRO A 68 -14.79 -13.75 13.59
CA PRO A 68 -13.63 -13.40 12.78
C PRO A 68 -14.22 -12.87 11.48
N ALA A 69 -13.97 -11.58 11.19
CA ALA A 69 -14.53 -10.91 10.04
C ALA A 69 -14.24 -11.79 8.83
N LYS A 70 -15.25 -12.55 8.38
CA LYS A 70 -15.15 -13.27 7.13
C LYS A 70 -14.82 -12.17 6.13
N PRO A 71 -13.69 -12.24 5.42
CA PRO A 71 -13.53 -11.40 4.26
C PRO A 71 -14.66 -11.84 3.34
N THR A 72 -15.81 -11.16 3.45
CA THR A 72 -16.75 -11.12 2.38
C THR A 72 -15.89 -10.73 1.21
N ALA A 73 -15.91 -11.55 0.15
CA ALA A 73 -15.54 -11.09 -1.15
C ALA A 73 -16.49 -9.92 -1.44
N ARG A 74 -16.20 -8.74 -0.87
CA ARG A 74 -16.54 -7.48 -1.48
C ARG A 74 -16.02 -7.69 -2.87
N GLU A 75 -16.95 -7.87 -3.80
CA GLU A 75 -16.69 -7.87 -5.22
C GLU A 75 -15.53 -6.91 -5.42
N SER A 76 -14.38 -7.46 -5.78
CA SER A 76 -13.20 -6.68 -6.08
C SER A 76 -13.54 -5.99 -7.38
N PHE A 77 -14.39 -4.96 -7.28
CA PHE A 77 -14.64 -4.00 -8.31
C PHE A 77 -13.27 -3.60 -8.83
N PRO A 78 -13.06 -3.55 -10.16
CA PRO A 78 -11.77 -3.19 -10.71
C PRO A 78 -11.32 -1.92 -10.02
N ILE A 79 -10.19 -2.00 -9.31
CA ILE A 79 -9.63 -0.87 -8.56
C ILE A 79 -9.46 0.22 -9.59
N ASP A 80 -10.23 1.30 -9.47
CA ASP A 80 -10.19 2.42 -10.39
C ASP A 80 -8.79 3.01 -10.34
N THR A 81 -7.96 2.68 -11.33
CA THR A 81 -6.56 3.11 -11.43
C THR A 81 -6.44 4.58 -11.86
N ARG A 82 -7.56 5.29 -12.00
CA ARG A 82 -7.62 6.66 -12.51
C ARG A 82 -7.26 7.64 -11.41
N ILE A 83 -6.43 8.61 -11.75
CA ILE A 83 -6.07 9.67 -10.82
C ILE A 83 -7.23 10.67 -10.71
N ASN A 84 -7.67 10.91 -9.48
CA ASN A 84 -8.65 11.97 -9.21
C ASN A 84 -7.91 13.31 -9.07
N ILE A 85 -8.14 14.21 -10.03
CA ILE A 85 -7.45 15.51 -10.09
C ILE A 85 -7.82 16.44 -8.92
N ASN A 86 -9.04 16.32 -8.39
CA ASN A 86 -9.50 17.13 -7.27
C ASN A 86 -8.75 16.77 -5.97
N THR A 87 -8.49 15.48 -5.74
CA THR A 87 -7.87 14.98 -4.50
C THR A 87 -6.36 14.77 -4.60
N ALA A 88 -5.83 14.52 -5.80
CA ALA A 88 -4.41 14.26 -5.99
C ALA A 88 -3.56 15.50 -5.71
N SER A 89 -2.36 15.32 -5.16
CA SER A 89 -1.38 16.40 -5.03
C SER A 89 -0.77 16.76 -6.38
N ALA A 90 -0.22 17.98 -6.51
CA ALA A 90 0.46 18.40 -7.75
C ALA A 90 1.61 17.45 -8.16
N ARG A 91 2.27 16.81 -7.18
CA ARG A 91 3.33 15.84 -7.46
C ARG A 91 2.75 14.54 -8.04
N GLN A 92 1.64 14.04 -7.50
CA GLN A 92 0.97 12.86 -8.03
C GLN A 92 0.40 13.11 -9.44
N ILE A 93 -0.16 14.30 -9.68
CA ILE A 93 -0.65 14.69 -11.02
C ILE A 93 0.50 14.68 -12.04
N ALA A 94 1.68 15.17 -11.65
CA ALA A 94 2.84 15.19 -12.55
C ALA A 94 3.45 13.81 -12.80
N ASP A 95 3.32 12.88 -11.84
CA ASP A 95 3.87 11.53 -11.94
C ASP A 95 2.96 10.61 -12.79
N HIS A 96 1.64 10.74 -12.62
CA HIS A 96 0.65 9.90 -13.29
C HIS A 96 0.25 10.38 -14.69
N LEU A 97 0.40 11.67 -15.02
CA LEU A 97 -0.04 12.21 -16.31
C LEU A 97 1.13 12.42 -17.27
N PRO A 98 1.15 11.73 -18.42
CA PRO A 98 2.18 11.93 -19.43
C PRO A 98 2.10 13.37 -19.96
N GLY A 99 3.26 14.04 -20.05
CA GLY A 99 3.35 15.43 -20.52
C GLY A 99 3.00 16.50 -19.48
N VAL A 100 2.59 16.13 -18.26
CA VAL A 100 2.34 17.09 -17.17
C VAL A 100 3.54 17.17 -16.24
N GLY A 101 4.37 18.20 -16.40
CA GLY A 101 5.45 18.47 -15.45
C GLY A 101 4.94 19.12 -14.15
N LEU A 102 5.82 19.21 -13.15
CA LEU A 102 5.52 19.82 -11.84
C LEU A 102 4.99 21.27 -11.94
N LYS A 103 5.44 22.03 -12.97
CA LYS A 103 4.96 23.39 -13.25
C LYS A 103 3.49 23.37 -13.68
N THR A 104 3.19 22.55 -14.67
CA THR A 104 1.83 22.41 -15.21
C THR A 104 0.87 21.80 -14.18
N ALA A 105 1.34 20.88 -13.35
CA ALA A 105 0.53 20.34 -12.25
C ALA A 105 0.18 21.39 -11.18
N ARG A 106 1.05 22.39 -10.96
CA ARG A 106 0.72 23.54 -10.12
C ARG A 106 -0.30 24.45 -10.80
N ASP A 107 -0.15 24.73 -12.10
CA ASP A 107 -1.15 25.47 -12.86
C ASP A 107 -2.54 24.78 -12.80
N ILE A 108 -2.60 23.45 -12.83
CA ILE A 108 -3.86 22.68 -12.65
C ILE A 108 -4.46 22.93 -11.27
N LYS A 109 -3.66 22.93 -10.20
CA LYS A 109 -4.17 23.21 -8.84
C LYS A 109 -4.61 24.67 -8.67
N ASP A 110 -3.92 25.61 -9.29
CA ASP A 110 -4.32 27.02 -9.28
C ASP A 110 -5.65 27.24 -10.02
N LEU A 111 -5.81 26.58 -11.17
CA LEU A 111 -7.08 26.55 -11.91
C LEU A 111 -8.21 25.93 -11.08
N GLN A 112 -7.92 24.90 -10.29
CA GLN A 112 -8.88 24.27 -9.39
C GLN A 112 -9.43 25.27 -8.35
N THR A 113 -8.55 26.06 -7.73
CA THR A 113 -8.94 27.10 -6.76
C THR A 113 -9.78 28.22 -7.40
N SER A 114 -9.55 28.49 -8.69
CA SER A 114 -10.34 29.47 -9.46
C SER A 114 -11.71 28.94 -9.88
N CYS A 115 -11.96 27.63 -9.78
CA CYS A 115 -13.22 27.00 -10.15
C CYS A 115 -14.25 27.09 -9.01
N SER A 116 -15.54 27.15 -9.38
CA SER A 116 -16.64 27.25 -8.41
C SER A 116 -16.68 26.01 -7.49
N GLY A 117 -16.48 26.25 -6.19
CA GLY A 117 -16.38 25.19 -5.17
C GLY A 117 -14.98 24.58 -5.05
N GLU A 118 -13.94 25.23 -5.57
CA GLU A 118 -12.53 24.82 -5.47
C GLU A 118 -12.29 23.39 -5.98
N ARG A 119 -13.06 22.98 -6.98
CA ARG A 119 -13.02 21.64 -7.57
C ARG A 119 -13.43 21.69 -9.03
N PHE A 120 -12.86 20.78 -9.82
CA PHE A 120 -13.31 20.54 -11.18
C PHE A 120 -14.61 19.77 -11.16
N GLN A 121 -15.61 20.27 -11.88
CA GLN A 121 -16.89 19.58 -12.06
C GLN A 121 -16.90 18.74 -13.34
N ASN A 122 -16.17 19.19 -14.37
CA ASN A 122 -16.12 18.55 -15.68
C ASN A 122 -14.67 18.42 -16.15
N LEU A 123 -14.36 17.33 -16.87
CA LEU A 123 -13.03 17.11 -17.48
C LEU A 123 -12.68 18.21 -18.49
N GLU A 124 -13.67 18.81 -19.14
CA GLU A 124 -13.45 19.90 -20.12
C GLU A 124 -12.79 21.14 -19.52
N GLN A 125 -12.94 21.37 -18.21
CA GLN A 125 -12.28 22.49 -17.52
C GLN A 125 -10.76 22.37 -17.58
N LEU A 126 -10.22 21.14 -17.64
CA LEU A 126 -8.79 20.89 -17.76
C LEU A 126 -8.22 21.38 -19.09
N LYS A 127 -9.04 21.39 -20.17
CA LYS A 127 -8.64 21.88 -21.51
C LYS A 127 -8.28 23.38 -21.53
N ALA A 128 -8.60 24.15 -20.47
CA ALA A 128 -8.11 25.51 -20.32
C ALA A 128 -6.58 25.60 -20.33
N ILE A 129 -5.89 24.53 -19.90
CA ILE A 129 -4.44 24.44 -19.87
C ILE A 129 -3.94 23.85 -21.20
N LYS A 130 -3.57 24.73 -22.13
CA LYS A 130 -3.13 24.37 -23.50
C LYS A 130 -1.77 23.67 -23.61
N ARG A 131 -1.05 23.51 -22.50
CA ARG A 131 0.30 22.93 -22.47
C ARG A 131 0.32 21.40 -22.33
N VAL A 132 -0.86 20.79 -22.21
CA VAL A 132 -1.04 19.35 -21.97
C VAL A 132 -1.92 18.79 -23.09
N ASP A 133 -1.57 17.62 -23.58
CA ASP A 133 -2.37 16.88 -24.56
C ASP A 133 -3.51 16.14 -23.86
N TRP A 134 -4.56 16.88 -23.52
CA TRP A 134 -5.71 16.32 -22.78
C TRP A 134 -6.50 15.29 -23.56
N GLU A 135 -6.45 15.32 -24.90
CA GLU A 135 -7.18 14.37 -25.74
C GLU A 135 -6.62 12.96 -25.56
N THR A 136 -5.29 12.82 -25.59
CA THR A 136 -4.62 11.55 -25.30
C THR A 136 -4.92 11.05 -23.88
N ILE A 137 -4.87 11.93 -22.88
CA ILE A 137 -5.13 11.58 -21.48
C ILE A 137 -6.57 11.08 -21.26
N PHE A 138 -7.54 11.68 -21.96
CA PHE A 138 -8.94 11.25 -21.89
C PHE A 138 -9.18 9.93 -22.63
N GLU A 139 -8.49 9.69 -23.74
CA GLU A 139 -8.54 8.43 -24.48
C GLU A 139 -7.96 7.26 -23.67
N GLU A 140 -6.80 7.46 -23.03
CA GLU A 140 -6.17 6.49 -22.13
C GLU A 140 -6.90 6.32 -20.80
N ASN A 141 -7.92 7.15 -20.56
CA ASN A 141 -8.81 7.08 -19.40
C ASN A 141 -8.05 7.10 -18.05
N LEU A 142 -7.02 7.95 -17.97
CA LEU A 142 -6.13 8.03 -16.81
C LEU A 142 -6.68 8.92 -15.69
N VAL A 143 -7.66 9.78 -15.98
CA VAL A 143 -8.14 10.83 -15.08
C VAL A 143 -9.61 10.72 -14.76
N ARG A 144 -9.97 11.13 -13.54
CA ARG A 144 -11.36 11.35 -13.14
C ARG A 144 -11.55 12.63 -12.34
N VAL A 145 -12.78 13.12 -12.34
CA VAL A 145 -13.28 14.20 -11.50
C VAL A 145 -14.52 13.70 -10.77
N ASN A 146 -14.66 14.06 -9.49
CA ASN A 146 -15.78 13.72 -8.62
C ASN A 146 -16.47 15.00 -8.15
#